data_AF-A0A966J9N1-F1
#
_entry.id   AF-A0A966J9N1-F1
#
_cell.length_a   1.000
_cell.length_b   1.000
_cell.length_c   1.000
_cell.angle_alpha   90.00
_cell.angle_beta   90.00
_cell.angle_gamma   90.00
#
_symmetry.space_group_name_H-M   'P 1'
#
loop_
_entity.id
_entity.type
_entity.pdbx_description
1 polymer ?
#
loop_
_entity_poly.entity_id
_entity_poly.type
_entity_poly.pdbx_seq_one_letter_code
_entity_poly.pdbx_strand_id
1 'polypeptide(L)'
;MPAYRAPLDDIRYLLNDVHDIGQLAALPGFEDATPEMIEEVLKGGATFCEEVLFPLNQSGDAEGVALVNGEVKTPRGFKEAYERYTADGWTAISAEPQYGGTGLPEMVRFVMEEMLCSANLSFSMYPGLSHGAYSALMSHGSDDLKARFLPKLIDGTWGGTMCLTEAHAGTDLGIINTRAIPAGDGAYTITGQKIFISAGEHDLTGNIVHLVLAKLPDAPGGT
;
A
#
# COMPACT_ATOMS: atom_id res chain seq x y z
N MET A 1 29.94 4.45 3.76
CA MET A 1 28.52 4.40 4.18
C MET A 1 27.92 3.16 3.56
N PRO A 2 26.97 2.48 4.21
CA PRO A 2 26.20 1.44 3.55
C PRO A 2 25.52 2.04 2.31
N ALA A 3 25.32 1.24 1.28
CA ALA A 3 24.64 1.62 0.04
C ALA A 3 23.72 0.48 -0.37
N TYR A 4 22.53 0.81 -0.83
CA TYR A 4 21.65 -0.12 -1.55
C TYR A 4 21.85 0.08 -3.05
N ARG A 5 21.87 -1.02 -3.79
CA ARG A 5 21.88 -1.02 -5.24
C ARG A 5 20.77 -1.96 -5.70
N ALA A 6 19.82 -1.44 -6.47
CA ALA A 6 18.75 -2.25 -7.01
C ALA A 6 19.34 -3.29 -7.98
N PRO A 7 18.93 -4.58 -7.90
CA PRO A 7 19.47 -5.65 -8.73
C PRO A 7 18.86 -5.66 -10.14
N LEU A 8 18.90 -4.52 -10.84
CA LEU A 8 18.23 -4.35 -12.14
C LEU A 8 18.71 -5.37 -13.20
N ASP A 9 19.94 -5.85 -13.12
CA ASP A 9 20.44 -6.85 -14.08
C ASP A 9 19.78 -8.22 -13.86
N ASP A 10 19.57 -8.63 -12.62
CA ASP A 10 18.90 -9.89 -12.28
C ASP A 10 17.39 -9.81 -12.58
N ILE A 11 16.77 -8.68 -12.21
CA ILE A 11 15.40 -8.35 -12.59
C ILE A 11 15.24 -8.42 -14.11
N ARG A 12 16.11 -7.75 -14.87
CA ARG A 12 16.05 -7.75 -16.34
C ARG A 12 16.17 -9.15 -16.92
N TYR A 13 17.06 -9.98 -16.38
CA TYR A 13 17.20 -11.37 -16.78
C TYR A 13 15.90 -12.16 -16.53
N LEU A 14 15.32 -12.07 -15.34
CA LEU A 14 14.06 -12.76 -15.04
C LEU A 14 12.93 -12.29 -15.96
N LEU A 15 12.80 -10.99 -16.18
CA LEU A 15 11.72 -10.44 -17.00
C LEU A 15 11.86 -10.82 -18.49
N ASN A 16 13.06 -10.68 -19.06
CA ASN A 16 13.24 -10.85 -20.51
C ASN A 16 13.61 -12.28 -20.89
N ASP A 17 14.61 -12.87 -20.22
CA ASP A 17 15.15 -14.17 -20.60
C ASP A 17 14.36 -15.36 -20.04
N VAL A 18 13.66 -15.17 -18.91
CA VAL A 18 12.87 -16.25 -18.27
C VAL A 18 11.37 -16.11 -18.56
N HIS A 19 10.81 -14.90 -18.45
CA HIS A 19 9.37 -14.68 -18.54
C HIS A 19 8.88 -14.10 -19.88
N ASP A 20 9.79 -13.63 -20.74
CA ASP A 20 9.47 -12.98 -22.02
C ASP A 20 8.36 -11.92 -21.89
N ILE A 21 8.64 -10.85 -21.13
CA ILE A 21 7.66 -9.77 -20.88
C ILE A 21 7.21 -9.03 -22.15
N GLY A 22 7.89 -9.21 -23.28
CA GLY A 22 7.47 -8.61 -24.56
C GLY A 22 6.07 -9.04 -24.99
N GLN A 23 5.61 -10.21 -24.54
CA GLN A 23 4.25 -10.68 -24.81
C GLN A 23 3.15 -9.89 -24.07
N LEU A 24 3.49 -9.13 -23.01
CA LEU A 24 2.50 -8.41 -22.20
C LEU A 24 1.78 -7.34 -23.01
N ALA A 25 2.48 -6.63 -23.89
CA ALA A 25 1.90 -5.61 -24.76
C ALA A 25 0.88 -6.16 -25.77
N ALA A 26 0.83 -7.48 -25.98
CA ALA A 26 -0.18 -8.12 -26.83
C ALA A 26 -1.47 -8.48 -26.07
N LEU A 27 -1.49 -8.32 -24.74
CA LEU A 27 -2.68 -8.60 -23.92
C LEU A 27 -3.61 -7.38 -23.91
N PRO A 28 -4.94 -7.57 -24.00
CA PRO A 28 -5.90 -6.47 -23.93
C PRO A 28 -5.75 -5.67 -22.63
N GLY A 29 -5.58 -4.35 -22.75
CA GLY A 29 -5.42 -3.44 -21.61
C GLY A 29 -3.99 -3.24 -21.13
N PHE A 30 -3.00 -3.92 -21.73
CA PHE A 30 -1.58 -3.77 -21.41
C PHE A 30 -0.74 -3.29 -22.60
N GLU A 31 -1.36 -2.68 -23.60
CA GLU A 31 -0.71 -2.25 -24.84
C GLU A 31 0.47 -1.29 -24.59
N ASP A 32 0.39 -0.50 -23.52
CA ASP A 32 1.44 0.44 -23.10
C ASP A 32 2.59 -0.23 -22.31
N ALA A 33 2.43 -1.50 -21.89
CA ALA A 33 3.41 -2.28 -21.15
C ALA A 33 4.51 -2.87 -22.05
N THR A 34 5.11 -2.01 -22.87
CA THR A 34 6.27 -2.37 -23.69
C THR A 34 7.50 -2.67 -22.81
N PRO A 35 8.43 -3.53 -23.26
CA PRO A 35 9.68 -3.78 -22.53
C PRO A 35 10.45 -2.48 -22.21
N GLU A 36 10.46 -1.53 -23.14
CA GLU A 36 11.09 -0.23 -22.95
C GLU A 36 10.41 0.59 -21.85
N MET A 37 9.07 0.63 -21.82
CA MET A 37 8.32 1.30 -20.76
C MET A 37 8.62 0.66 -19.40
N ILE A 38 8.57 -0.66 -19.31
CA ILE A 38 8.84 -1.40 -18.08
C ILE A 38 10.26 -1.11 -17.57
N GLU A 39 11.27 -1.17 -18.45
CA GLU A 39 12.65 -0.87 -18.09
C GLU A 39 12.83 0.56 -17.57
N GLU A 40 12.20 1.56 -18.18
CA GLU A 40 12.29 2.96 -17.71
C GLU A 40 11.60 3.16 -16.35
N VAL A 41 10.44 2.54 -16.14
CA VAL A 41 9.75 2.54 -14.83
C VAL A 41 10.64 1.92 -13.76
N LEU A 42 11.27 0.77 -14.04
CA LEU A 42 12.14 0.08 -13.09
C LEU A 42 13.43 0.87 -12.79
N LYS A 43 14.04 1.53 -13.78
CA LYS A 43 15.17 2.43 -13.55
C LYS A 43 14.80 3.60 -12.67
N GLY A 44 13.67 4.26 -12.94
CA GLY A 44 13.19 5.36 -12.10
C GLY A 44 12.92 4.92 -10.67
N GLY A 45 12.30 3.74 -10.50
CA GLY A 45 12.05 3.13 -9.20
C GLY A 45 13.32 2.81 -8.44
N ALA A 46 14.33 2.25 -9.12
CA ALA A 46 15.65 2.00 -8.57
C ALA A 46 16.32 3.30 -8.09
N THR A 47 16.31 4.37 -8.90
CA THR A 47 16.85 5.67 -8.51
C THR A 47 16.15 6.22 -7.26
N PHE A 48 14.82 6.15 -7.19
CA PHE A 48 14.09 6.56 -5.99
C PHE A 48 14.53 5.74 -4.76
N CYS A 49 14.61 4.42 -4.89
CA CYS A 49 15.00 3.53 -3.80
C CYS A 49 16.43 3.79 -3.31
N GLU A 50 17.38 3.99 -4.23
CA GLU A 50 18.79 4.21 -3.92
C GLU A 50 19.08 5.60 -3.36
N GLU A 51 18.51 6.64 -3.96
CA GLU A 51 18.89 8.03 -3.67
C GLU A 51 17.99 8.71 -2.64
N VAL A 52 16.73 8.30 -2.52
CA VAL A 52 15.75 8.92 -1.62
C VAL A 52 15.51 8.02 -0.42
N LEU A 53 15.16 6.75 -0.68
CA LEU A 53 14.58 5.91 0.33
C LEU A 53 15.61 5.25 1.25
N PHE A 54 16.64 4.64 0.67
CA PHE A 54 17.67 3.94 1.42
C PHE A 54 18.43 4.82 2.43
N PRO A 55 18.78 6.09 2.12
CA PRO A 55 19.40 6.99 3.09
C PRO A 55 18.57 7.20 4.37
N LEU A 56 17.24 7.02 4.30
CA LEU A 56 16.33 7.17 5.43
C LEU A 56 16.18 5.90 6.28
N ASN A 57 16.70 4.75 5.83
CA ASN A 57 16.49 3.47 6.49
C ASN A 57 17.12 3.45 7.91
N GLN A 58 18.40 3.83 8.00
CA GLN A 58 19.11 3.82 9.28
C GLN A 58 18.60 4.91 10.24
N SER A 59 18.31 6.12 9.75
CA SER A 59 17.76 7.18 10.60
C SER A 59 16.34 6.89 11.04
N GLY A 60 15.53 6.25 10.18
CA GLY A 60 14.16 5.83 10.49
C GLY A 60 14.11 4.82 11.63
N ASP A 61 15.02 3.84 11.66
CA ASP A 61 15.17 2.90 12.77
C ASP A 61 15.61 3.60 14.07
N ALA A 62 16.60 4.49 13.98
CA ALA A 62 17.14 5.18 15.15
C ALA A 62 16.14 6.16 15.79
N GLU A 63 15.29 6.81 15.00
CA GLU A 63 14.28 7.77 15.49
C GLU A 63 12.99 7.07 15.93
N GLY A 64 12.53 6.07 15.16
CA GLY A 64 11.25 5.42 15.37
C GLY A 64 10.05 6.36 15.17
N VAL A 65 8.87 5.90 15.58
CA VAL A 65 7.64 6.71 15.58
C VAL A 65 7.33 7.23 16.98
N ALA A 66 6.76 8.43 17.08
CA ALA A 66 6.40 9.04 18.35
C ALA A 66 4.92 9.44 18.37
N LEU A 67 4.24 9.18 19.49
CA LEU A 67 2.91 9.72 19.76
C LEU A 67 3.06 11.04 20.54
N VAL A 68 2.74 12.16 19.90
CA VAL A 68 2.87 13.51 20.48
C VAL A 68 1.51 14.19 20.43
N ASN A 69 0.95 14.49 21.61
CA ASN A 69 -0.35 15.16 21.76
C ASN A 69 -1.51 14.49 21.00
N GLY A 70 -1.49 13.15 20.88
CA GLY A 70 -2.52 12.38 20.17
C GLY A 70 -2.27 12.19 18.68
N GLU A 71 -1.20 12.76 18.12
CA GLU A 71 -0.79 12.56 16.73
C GLU A 71 0.45 11.67 16.64
N VAL A 72 0.47 10.74 15.69
CA VAL A 72 1.67 9.95 15.38
C VAL A 72 2.56 10.74 14.43
N LYS A 73 3.82 10.93 14.84
CA LYS A 73 4.88 11.54 14.04
C LYS A 73 5.79 10.46 13.48
N THR A 74 5.94 10.45 12.17
CA THR A 74 6.86 9.57 11.46
C THR A 74 8.30 10.09 11.54
N PRO A 75 9.31 9.24 11.29
CA PRO A 75 10.70 9.68 11.26
C PRO A 75 10.94 10.82 10.27
N ARG A 76 11.92 11.67 10.56
CA ARG A 76 12.31 12.78 9.69
C ARG A 76 12.69 12.27 8.30
N GLY A 77 12.21 12.96 7.27
CA GLY A 77 12.43 12.59 5.88
C GLY A 77 11.38 11.65 5.31
N PHE A 78 10.61 10.92 6.14
CA PHE A 78 9.57 10.00 5.64
C PHE A 78 8.44 10.77 4.94
N LYS A 79 8.05 11.92 5.48
CA LYS A 79 7.02 12.76 4.87
C LYS A 79 7.45 13.26 3.50
N GLU A 80 8.65 13.82 3.40
CA GLU A 80 9.20 14.32 2.14
C GLU A 80 9.41 13.19 1.12
N ALA A 81 9.85 12.01 1.57
CA ALA A 81 9.96 10.83 0.72
C ALA A 81 8.60 10.33 0.23
N TYR A 82 7.56 10.37 1.07
CA TYR A 82 6.20 9.98 0.70
C TYR A 82 5.56 10.98 -0.27
N GLU A 83 5.75 12.28 -0.05
CA GLU A 83 5.32 13.33 -0.99
C GLU A 83 5.98 13.16 -2.36
N ARG A 84 7.29 12.87 -2.41
CA ARG A 84 7.95 12.53 -3.67
C ARG A 84 7.43 11.22 -4.25
N TYR A 85 7.22 10.20 -3.42
CA TYR A 85 6.75 8.90 -3.86
C TYR A 85 5.40 8.99 -4.60
N THR A 86 4.49 9.79 -4.05
CA THR A 86 3.16 10.04 -4.63
C THR A 86 3.21 10.97 -5.84
N ALA A 87 4.01 12.04 -5.80
CA ALA A 87 4.18 12.98 -6.90
C ALA A 87 4.80 12.33 -8.16
N ASP A 88 5.73 11.39 -7.98
CA ASP A 88 6.34 10.62 -9.05
C ASP A 88 5.40 9.50 -9.60
N GLY A 89 4.21 9.31 -8.99
CA GLY A 89 3.19 8.39 -9.46
C GLY A 89 3.38 6.92 -9.06
N TRP A 90 4.30 6.62 -8.13
CA TRP A 90 4.62 5.24 -7.77
C TRP A 90 3.47 4.46 -7.10
N THR A 91 2.49 5.17 -6.51
CA THR A 91 1.26 4.58 -5.98
C THR A 91 0.30 4.08 -7.06
N ALA A 92 0.44 4.57 -8.30
CA ALA A 92 -0.54 4.39 -9.38
C ALA A 92 -0.16 3.32 -10.42
N ILE A 93 1.04 2.73 -10.33
CA ILE A 93 1.67 1.88 -11.36
C ILE A 93 0.70 0.85 -11.96
N SER A 94 0.11 -0.01 -11.13
CA SER A 94 -0.79 -1.07 -11.59
C SER A 94 -2.26 -0.83 -11.30
N ALA A 95 -2.60 0.38 -10.84
CA ALA A 95 -3.98 0.72 -10.59
C ALA A 95 -4.76 0.91 -11.90
N GLU A 96 -6.06 0.65 -11.84
CA GLU A 96 -6.98 0.79 -12.96
C GLU A 96 -7.04 2.23 -13.51
N PRO A 97 -6.89 2.43 -14.83
CA PRO A 97 -6.91 3.76 -15.45
C PRO A 97 -8.20 4.54 -15.19
N GLN A 98 -9.35 3.87 -15.11
CA GLN A 98 -10.63 4.52 -14.84
C GLN A 98 -10.71 5.22 -13.47
N TYR A 99 -9.81 4.89 -12.54
CA TYR A 99 -9.69 5.54 -11.23
C TYR A 99 -8.42 6.40 -11.10
N GLY A 100 -7.65 6.57 -12.18
CA GLY A 100 -6.44 7.41 -12.21
C GLY A 100 -5.12 6.65 -12.13
N GLY A 101 -5.13 5.33 -12.27
CA GLY A 101 -3.91 4.52 -12.35
C GLY A 101 -3.25 4.55 -13.73
N THR A 102 -2.04 4.01 -13.84
CA THR A 102 -1.34 3.89 -15.13
C THR A 102 -1.65 2.59 -15.88
N GLY A 103 -2.30 1.61 -15.23
CA GLY A 103 -2.72 0.37 -15.88
C GLY A 103 -1.58 -0.58 -16.27
N LEU A 104 -0.37 -0.41 -15.72
CA LEU A 104 0.71 -1.35 -15.98
C LEU A 104 0.44 -2.70 -15.27
N PRO A 105 0.99 -3.81 -15.77
CA PRO A 105 0.83 -5.11 -15.15
C PRO A 105 1.26 -5.13 -13.68
N GLU A 106 0.52 -5.85 -12.83
CA GLU A 106 0.82 -6.03 -11.40
C GLU A 106 2.26 -6.49 -11.12
N MET A 107 2.87 -7.23 -12.05
CA MET A 107 4.26 -7.65 -11.96
C MET A 107 5.21 -6.45 -11.85
N VAL A 108 4.97 -5.36 -12.57
CA VAL A 108 5.80 -4.15 -12.50
C VAL A 108 5.74 -3.53 -11.09
N ARG A 109 4.54 -3.46 -10.50
CA ARG A 109 4.36 -3.02 -9.12
C ARG A 109 5.08 -3.96 -8.15
N PHE A 110 4.98 -5.27 -8.35
CA PHE A 110 5.63 -6.27 -7.48
C PHE A 110 7.16 -6.11 -7.46
N VAL A 111 7.80 -5.89 -8.61
CA VAL A 111 9.24 -5.63 -8.68
C VAL A 111 9.60 -4.29 -8.01
N MET A 112 8.77 -3.26 -8.19
CA MET A 112 8.95 -1.99 -7.47
C MET A 112 8.84 -2.18 -5.95
N GLU A 113 7.88 -2.98 -5.49
CA GLU A 113 7.70 -3.34 -4.08
C GLU A 113 8.92 -4.06 -3.49
N GLU A 114 9.51 -5.01 -4.23
CA GLU A 114 10.77 -5.65 -3.83
C GLU A 114 11.89 -4.63 -3.57
N MET A 115 12.05 -3.65 -4.49
CA MET A 115 13.07 -2.61 -4.35
C MET A 115 12.80 -1.70 -3.15
N LEU A 116 11.53 -1.31 -2.94
CA LEU A 116 11.12 -0.49 -1.79
C LEU A 116 11.37 -1.21 -0.47
N CYS A 117 10.95 -2.47 -0.34
CA CYS A 117 11.15 -3.28 0.85
C CYS A 117 12.64 -3.48 1.15
N SER A 118 13.46 -3.69 0.11
CA SER A 118 14.91 -3.86 0.26
C SER A 118 15.62 -2.58 0.67
N ALA A 119 15.17 -1.43 0.17
CA ALA A 119 15.75 -0.13 0.50
C ALA A 119 15.35 0.34 1.91
N ASN A 120 14.06 0.25 2.26
CA ASN A 120 13.53 0.65 3.55
C ASN A 120 12.17 -0.03 3.82
N LEU A 121 12.23 -1.18 4.49
CA LEU A 121 11.03 -1.97 4.79
C LEU A 121 9.97 -1.17 5.56
N SER A 122 10.38 -0.43 6.60
CA SER A 122 9.47 0.35 7.45
C SER A 122 8.69 1.41 6.66
N PHE A 123 9.35 2.11 5.73
CA PHE A 123 8.67 3.03 4.83
C PHE A 123 7.76 2.30 3.83
N SER A 124 8.23 1.20 3.23
CA SER A 124 7.48 0.47 2.20
C SER A 124 6.10 -0.02 2.68
N MET A 125 5.94 -0.22 3.98
CA MET A 125 4.67 -0.64 4.58
C MET A 125 3.55 0.39 4.38
N TYR A 126 3.82 1.71 4.37
CA TYR A 126 2.77 2.73 4.22
C TYR A 126 2.06 2.64 2.86
N PRO A 127 2.75 2.73 1.71
CA PRO A 127 2.12 2.51 0.42
C PRO A 127 1.68 1.06 0.20
N GLY A 128 2.41 0.06 0.72
CA GLY A 128 2.03 -1.36 0.60
C GLY A 128 0.68 -1.69 1.25
N LEU A 129 0.43 -1.20 2.47
CA LEU A 129 -0.86 -1.35 3.15
C LEU A 129 -1.99 -0.59 2.45
N SER A 130 -1.67 0.57 1.89
CA SER A 130 -2.61 1.36 1.09
C SER A 130 -3.01 0.61 -0.19
N HIS A 131 -2.05 -0.05 -0.85
CA HIS A 131 -2.35 -0.95 -1.97
C HIS A 131 -3.20 -2.15 -1.54
N GLY A 132 -2.95 -2.75 -0.37
CA GLY A 132 -3.81 -3.80 0.19
C GLY A 132 -5.27 -3.34 0.36
N ALA A 133 -5.47 -2.12 0.87
CA ALA A 133 -6.80 -1.53 0.99
C ALA A 133 -7.45 -1.25 -0.37
N TYR A 134 -6.67 -0.76 -1.34
CA TYR A 134 -7.09 -0.58 -2.73
C TYR A 134 -7.58 -1.89 -3.34
N SER A 135 -6.80 -2.97 -3.23
CA SER A 135 -7.12 -4.28 -3.79
C SER A 135 -8.38 -4.91 -3.19
N ALA A 136 -8.59 -4.74 -1.88
CA ALA A 136 -9.82 -5.18 -1.21
C ALA A 136 -11.06 -4.40 -1.71
N LEU A 137 -10.96 -3.07 -1.85
CA LEU A 137 -12.04 -2.22 -2.36
C LEU A 137 -12.32 -2.49 -3.85
N MET A 138 -11.28 -2.72 -4.65
CA MET A 138 -11.42 -3.10 -6.05
C MET A 138 -12.20 -4.40 -6.21
N SER A 139 -11.89 -5.40 -5.37
CA SER A 139 -12.49 -6.73 -5.46
C SER A 139 -13.91 -6.79 -4.89
N HIS A 140 -14.19 -6.04 -3.81
CA HIS A 140 -15.41 -6.23 -3.00
C HIS A 140 -16.23 -4.96 -2.77
N GLY A 141 -15.72 -3.79 -3.12
CA GLY A 141 -16.46 -2.53 -2.97
C GLY A 141 -17.61 -2.40 -3.97
N SER A 142 -18.67 -1.70 -3.58
CA SER A 142 -19.67 -1.22 -4.53
C SER A 142 -19.08 -0.13 -5.43
N ASP A 143 -19.75 0.18 -6.54
CA ASP A 143 -19.30 1.25 -7.45
C ASP A 143 -19.16 2.61 -6.73
N ASP A 144 -20.06 2.90 -5.79
CA ASP A 144 -20.00 4.11 -4.96
C ASP A 144 -18.75 4.14 -4.05
N LEU A 145 -18.41 3.00 -3.43
CA LEU A 145 -17.20 2.89 -2.62
C LEU A 145 -15.95 3.05 -3.49
N LYS A 146 -15.94 2.39 -4.65
CA LYS A 146 -14.82 2.46 -5.59
C LYS A 146 -14.57 3.89 -6.07
N ALA A 147 -15.62 4.55 -6.56
CA ALA A 147 -15.55 5.94 -7.03
C ALA A 147 -15.10 6.92 -5.93
N ARG A 148 -15.49 6.67 -4.68
CA ARG A 148 -15.14 7.53 -3.54
C ARG A 148 -13.71 7.35 -3.04
N PHE A 149 -13.26 6.11 -2.89
CA PHE A 149 -12.03 5.78 -2.16
C PHE A 149 -10.83 5.51 -3.06
N LEU A 150 -11.02 4.86 -4.21
CA LEU A 150 -9.89 4.43 -5.04
C LEU A 150 -9.06 5.59 -5.59
N PRO A 151 -9.64 6.69 -6.13
CA PRO A 151 -8.82 7.80 -6.61
C PRO A 151 -7.91 8.39 -5.53
N LYS A 152 -8.36 8.36 -4.26
CA LYS A 152 -7.61 8.88 -3.11
C LYS A 152 -6.50 7.97 -2.61
N LEU A 153 -6.68 6.66 -2.77
CA LEU A 153 -5.63 5.69 -2.50
C LEU A 153 -4.59 5.67 -3.63
N ILE A 154 -5.04 5.86 -4.89
CA ILE A 154 -4.17 5.91 -6.07
C ILE A 154 -3.33 7.18 -6.08
N ASP A 155 -3.92 8.36 -5.83
CA ASP A 155 -3.18 9.63 -5.78
C ASP A 155 -2.30 9.76 -4.53
N GLY A 156 -2.43 8.83 -3.58
CA GLY A 156 -1.68 8.78 -2.33
C GLY A 156 -2.02 9.89 -1.34
N THR A 157 -3.09 10.67 -1.58
CA THR A 157 -3.53 11.67 -0.62
C THR A 157 -4.12 11.03 0.63
N TRP A 158 -4.68 9.82 0.51
CA TRP A 158 -5.18 8.99 1.60
C TRP A 158 -4.38 7.69 1.72
N GLY A 159 -4.11 7.27 2.95
CA GLY A 159 -3.53 5.96 3.25
C GLY A 159 -4.61 4.89 3.47
N GLY A 160 -4.18 3.64 3.56
CA GLY A 160 -5.06 2.51 3.89
C GLY A 160 -4.39 1.52 4.84
N THR A 161 -5.21 0.85 5.65
CA THR A 161 -4.74 -0.23 6.54
C THR A 161 -5.87 -1.21 6.87
N MET A 162 -5.50 -2.37 7.42
CA MET A 162 -6.42 -3.42 7.84
C MET A 162 -6.41 -3.56 9.36
N CYS A 163 -7.60 -3.62 9.97
CA CYS A 163 -7.77 -3.66 11.41
C CYS A 163 -8.46 -4.96 11.84
N LEU A 164 -7.66 -5.99 12.14
CA LEU A 164 -8.14 -7.36 12.36
C LEU A 164 -8.02 -7.78 13.83
N THR A 165 -6.79 -7.84 14.33
CA THR A 165 -6.37 -8.43 15.60
C THR A 165 -6.88 -7.65 16.82
N GLU A 166 -7.27 -8.38 17.87
CA GLU A 166 -7.62 -7.84 19.19
C GLU A 166 -6.71 -8.44 20.27
N ALA A 167 -6.67 -7.85 21.46
CA ALA A 167 -5.78 -8.30 22.53
C ALA A 167 -5.95 -9.78 22.91
N HIS A 168 -7.17 -10.32 22.78
CA HIS A 168 -7.49 -11.72 23.02
C HIS A 168 -7.66 -12.56 21.74
N ALA A 169 -7.50 -11.97 20.55
CA ALA A 169 -7.80 -12.61 19.26
C ALA A 169 -6.72 -12.29 18.22
N GLY A 170 -5.80 -13.24 17.99
CA GLY A 170 -4.74 -13.17 16.98
C GLY A 170 -5.00 -14.12 15.82
N THR A 171 -4.41 -15.33 15.88
CA THR A 171 -4.61 -16.37 14.87
C THR A 171 -6.08 -16.76 14.71
N ASP A 172 -6.83 -16.80 15.81
CA ASP A 172 -8.27 -17.02 15.82
C ASP A 172 -9.00 -15.66 15.82
N LEU A 173 -9.39 -15.20 14.63
CA LEU A 173 -10.22 -14.01 14.45
C LEU A 173 -11.72 -14.30 14.62
N GLY A 174 -12.12 -15.56 14.78
CA GLY A 174 -13.51 -15.94 15.04
C GLY A 174 -14.02 -15.41 16.37
N ILE A 175 -13.13 -15.21 17.34
CA ILE A 175 -13.45 -14.78 18.72
C ILE A 175 -13.34 -13.27 18.97
N ILE A 176 -13.23 -12.45 17.91
CA ILE A 176 -13.23 -10.99 18.05
C ILE A 176 -14.52 -10.48 18.72
N ASN A 177 -14.41 -9.35 19.40
CA ASN A 177 -15.50 -8.66 20.08
C ASN A 177 -15.89 -7.33 19.44
N THR A 178 -15.09 -6.79 18.51
CA THR A 178 -15.47 -5.58 17.76
C THR A 178 -16.79 -5.79 17.03
N ARG A 179 -17.72 -4.83 17.18
CA ARG A 179 -19.10 -4.92 16.66
C ARG A 179 -19.37 -3.82 15.65
N ALA A 180 -20.20 -4.14 14.67
CA ALA A 180 -20.77 -3.20 13.71
C ALA A 180 -22.29 -3.15 13.93
N ILE A 181 -22.79 -2.07 14.52
CA ILE A 181 -24.22 -1.88 14.80
C ILE A 181 -24.82 -0.98 13.71
N PRO A 182 -25.91 -1.37 13.03
CA PRO A 182 -26.54 -0.51 12.01
C PRO A 182 -26.87 0.88 12.57
N ALA A 183 -26.49 1.92 11.84
CA ALA A 183 -26.67 3.32 12.23
C ALA A 183 -27.68 4.08 11.33
N GLY A 184 -28.30 3.39 10.36
CA GLY A 184 -29.14 4.00 9.32
C GLY A 184 -28.36 4.25 8.03
N ASP A 185 -29.07 4.47 6.92
CA ASP A 185 -28.53 4.79 5.59
C ASP A 185 -27.43 3.84 5.08
N GLY A 186 -27.49 2.57 5.48
CA GLY A 186 -26.48 1.55 5.15
C GLY A 186 -25.16 1.65 5.92
N ALA A 187 -25.02 2.64 6.81
CA ALA A 187 -23.85 2.82 7.66
C ALA A 187 -23.93 1.96 8.94
N TYR A 188 -22.76 1.74 9.54
CA TYR A 188 -22.60 1.02 10.81
C TYR A 188 -21.78 1.85 11.78
N THR A 189 -22.18 1.85 13.05
CA THR A 189 -21.34 2.29 14.16
C THR A 189 -20.43 1.13 14.57
N ILE A 190 -19.12 1.36 14.47
CA ILE A 190 -18.11 0.37 14.87
C ILE A 190 -17.68 0.64 16.31
N THR A 191 -17.68 -0.38 17.17
CA THR A 191 -17.21 -0.27 18.55
C THR A 191 -16.36 -1.49 18.91
N GLY A 192 -15.13 -1.24 19.36
CA GLY A 192 -14.16 -2.27 19.73
C GLY A 192 -12.76 -1.68 19.82
N GLN A 193 -11.77 -2.55 20.02
CA GLN A 193 -10.36 -2.16 20.06
C GLN A 193 -9.54 -3.16 19.24
N LYS A 194 -8.74 -2.65 18.31
CA LYS A 194 -7.79 -3.43 17.52
C LYS A 194 -6.35 -3.12 17.94
N ILE A 195 -5.45 -4.08 17.79
CA ILE A 195 -4.03 -3.95 18.14
C ILE A 195 -3.13 -4.43 17.00
N PHE A 196 -1.86 -4.00 17.01
CA PHE A 196 -0.88 -4.31 15.96
C PHE A 196 -1.33 -3.84 14.57
N ILE A 197 -1.95 -2.65 14.52
CA ILE A 197 -2.36 -2.02 13.26
C ILE A 197 -1.18 -1.24 12.69
N SER A 198 -0.46 -1.86 11.76
CA SER A 198 0.57 -1.18 10.98
C SER A 198 -0.03 -0.01 10.21
N ALA A 199 0.66 1.15 10.20
CA ALA A 199 0.15 2.40 9.65
C ALA A 199 -1.27 2.76 10.15
N GLY A 200 -1.60 2.37 11.39
CA GLY A 200 -2.90 2.68 12.00
C GLY A 200 -3.13 4.16 12.29
N GLU A 201 -2.06 4.96 12.31
CA GLU A 201 -2.09 6.42 12.37
C GLU A 201 -0.70 6.94 11.93
N HIS A 202 -0.64 8.08 11.24
CA HIS A 202 0.59 8.75 10.80
C HIS A 202 0.32 10.11 10.13
N ASP A 203 1.36 10.94 10.01
CA ASP A 203 1.30 12.29 9.43
C ASP A 203 1.68 12.40 7.94
N LEU A 204 1.79 11.26 7.24
CA LEU A 204 2.13 11.20 5.80
C LEU A 204 0.98 11.56 4.85
N THR A 205 -0.28 11.34 5.27
CA THR A 205 -1.47 11.47 4.41
C THR A 205 -2.53 12.34 5.06
N GLY A 206 -3.46 12.88 4.28
CA GLY A 206 -4.56 13.71 4.80
C GLY A 206 -5.70 12.92 5.45
N ASN A 207 -5.80 11.62 5.19
CA ASN A 207 -6.80 10.72 5.78
C ASN A 207 -6.31 9.27 5.70
N ILE A 208 -6.85 8.38 6.52
CA ILE A 208 -6.52 6.94 6.53
C ILE A 208 -7.81 6.11 6.46
N VAL A 209 -7.90 5.24 5.47
CA VAL A 209 -9.03 4.32 5.29
C VAL A 209 -8.76 3.03 6.08
N HIS A 210 -9.47 2.87 7.19
CA HIS A 210 -9.39 1.66 8.01
C HIS A 210 -10.38 0.60 7.53
N LEU A 211 -9.87 -0.54 7.07
CA LEU A 211 -10.69 -1.73 6.81
C LEU A 211 -10.82 -2.55 8.10
N VAL A 212 -11.89 -2.32 8.85
CA VAL A 212 -12.07 -2.90 10.19
C VAL A 212 -12.92 -4.18 10.13
N LEU A 213 -12.37 -5.28 10.63
CA LEU A 213 -13.14 -6.52 10.82
C LEU A 213 -13.99 -6.43 12.09
N ALA A 214 -15.31 -6.57 11.94
CA ALA A 214 -16.28 -6.46 13.02
C ALA A 214 -17.44 -7.46 12.84
N LYS A 215 -18.08 -7.85 13.94
CA LYS A 215 -19.26 -8.73 13.94
C LYS A 215 -20.55 -7.92 13.85
N LEU A 216 -21.47 -8.36 13.00
CA LEU A 216 -22.85 -7.92 13.02
C LEU A 216 -23.57 -8.43 14.28
N PRO A 217 -24.66 -7.79 14.74
CA PRO A 217 -25.39 -8.21 15.94
C PRO A 217 -25.93 -9.64 15.87
N ASP A 218 -26.23 -10.10 14.66
CA ASP A 218 -26.78 -11.41 14.30
C ASP A 218 -25.73 -12.33 13.64
N ALA A 219 -24.45 -11.94 13.65
CA ALA A 219 -23.39 -12.77 13.10
C ALA A 219 -23.36 -14.15 13.78
N PRO A 220 -23.16 -15.24 13.03
CA PRO A 220 -22.99 -16.56 13.62
C PRO A 220 -21.79 -16.56 14.57
N GLY A 221 -21.81 -17.47 15.55
CA GLY A 221 -20.67 -17.68 16.44
C GLY A 221 -19.41 -17.99 15.63
N GLY A 222 -18.28 -17.39 16.01
CA GLY A 222 -16.99 -17.76 15.43
C GLY A 222 -16.66 -19.21 15.77
N THR A 223 -15.97 -19.89 14.85
CA THR A 223 -15.47 -21.25 15.01
C THR A 223 -14.09 -21.27 15.63
#